data_AF-A0A954SGB5-F1
#
_entry.id   AF-A0A954SGB5-F1
#
_cell.length_a   1.000
_cell.length_b   1.000
_cell.length_c   1.000
_cell.angle_alpha   90.00
_cell.angle_beta   90.00
_cell.angle_gamma   90.00
#
_symmetry.space_group_name_H-M   'P 1'
#
loop_
_entity.id
_entity.type
_entity.pdbx_description
1 polymer ?
#
loop_
_entity_poly.entity_id
_entity_poly.type
_entity_poly.pdbx_seq_one_letter_code
_entity_poly.pdbx_strand_id
1 'polypeptide(L)'
;LHEASAQSRLDLWKDCYVLFSEDPIFGCGPDHWPLHAESFGWEPLKEAHSLWVQTATETGIPGIIMYSGFYLSCIIGCWKMLKILPPDADPWFGDSCRMTIAALVGFGVSAQFVSLEALEVPYYTALLGAGGIMIYGRVREQCPVAEELLPARTSDWRDETHSEVLNQPGFGFGDGQVTILN
;
A
#
# COMPACT_ATOMS: atom_id res chain seq x y z
N LEU A 1 -12.84 9.25 -30.48
CA LEU A 1 -12.72 9.98 -29.19
C LEU A 1 -11.75 9.27 -28.22
N HIS A 2 -11.84 7.95 -27.99
CA HIS A 2 -10.89 7.24 -27.11
C HIS A 2 -9.43 7.17 -27.62
N GLU A 3 -9.23 6.96 -28.93
CA GLU A 3 -7.89 6.92 -29.56
C GLU A 3 -7.08 8.21 -29.30
N ALA A 4 -7.74 9.37 -29.31
CA ALA A 4 -7.08 10.67 -29.16
C ALA A 4 -6.48 10.89 -27.76
N SER A 5 -7.16 10.45 -26.71
CA SER A 5 -6.66 10.62 -25.33
C SER A 5 -5.52 9.67 -24.98
N ALA A 6 -5.53 8.45 -25.52
CA ALA A 6 -4.46 7.49 -25.29
C ALA A 6 -3.20 7.87 -26.08
N GLN A 7 -3.37 8.26 -27.34
CA GLN A 7 -2.27 8.73 -28.19
C GLN A 7 -1.61 9.98 -27.61
N SER A 8 -2.40 10.94 -27.11
CA SER A 8 -1.87 12.14 -26.45
C SER A 8 -0.96 11.82 -25.25
N ARG A 9 -1.26 10.79 -24.44
CA ARG A 9 -0.38 10.39 -23.32
C ARG A 9 0.93 9.78 -23.81
N LEU A 10 0.87 8.94 -24.84
CA LEU A 10 2.06 8.32 -25.41
C LEU A 10 2.98 9.37 -26.02
N ASP A 11 2.43 10.38 -26.68
CA ASP A 11 3.22 11.47 -27.26
C ASP A 11 3.84 12.34 -26.14
N LEU A 12 3.07 12.64 -25.09
CA LEU A 12 3.57 13.31 -23.90
C LEU A 12 4.72 12.54 -23.24
N TRP A 13 4.61 11.22 -23.09
CA TRP A 13 5.67 10.39 -22.52
C TRP A 13 6.93 10.33 -23.39
N LYS A 14 6.79 10.46 -24.72
CA LYS A 14 7.95 10.58 -25.62
C LYS A 14 8.66 11.90 -25.38
N ASP A 15 7.93 13.00 -25.22
CA ASP A 15 8.50 14.31 -24.94
C ASP A 15 9.19 14.34 -23.57
N CYS A 16 8.58 13.72 -22.55
CA CYS A 16 9.24 13.48 -21.26
C CYS A 16 10.54 12.71 -21.42
N TYR A 17 10.55 11.65 -22.25
CA TYR A 17 11.74 10.86 -22.51
C TYR A 17 12.82 11.64 -23.26
N VAL A 18 12.45 12.56 -24.16
CA VAL A 18 13.40 13.46 -24.82
C VAL A 18 14.11 14.33 -23.78
N LEU A 19 13.34 14.96 -22.89
CA LEU A 19 13.90 15.79 -21.83
C LEU A 19 14.76 14.99 -20.84
N PHE A 20 14.30 13.80 -20.45
CA PHE A 20 15.07 12.86 -19.63
C PHE A 20 16.40 12.45 -20.28
N SER A 21 16.43 12.34 -21.62
CA SER A 21 17.64 11.96 -22.36
C SER A 21 18.71 13.06 -22.37
N GLU A 22 18.35 14.31 -22.08
CA GLU A 22 19.30 15.43 -21.99
C GLU A 22 20.14 15.36 -20.71
N ASP A 23 19.52 15.09 -19.57
CA ASP A 23 20.21 14.83 -18.29
C ASP A 23 19.56 13.65 -17.54
N PRO A 24 20.01 12.41 -17.80
CA PRO A 24 19.42 11.23 -17.17
C PRO A 24 19.82 11.05 -15.70
N ILE A 25 20.83 11.77 -15.21
CA ILE A 25 21.33 11.60 -13.84
C ILE A 25 20.53 12.48 -12.89
N PHE A 26 20.35 13.76 -13.23
CA PHE A 26 19.64 14.70 -12.36
C PHE A 26 18.22 14.99 -12.82
N GLY A 27 17.89 14.68 -14.07
CA GLY A 27 16.63 15.10 -14.68
C GLY A 27 16.59 16.61 -14.89
N CYS A 28 15.40 17.13 -15.18
CA CYS A 28 15.18 18.57 -15.32
C CYS A 28 14.96 19.32 -13.98
N GLY A 29 14.91 18.59 -12.85
CA GLY A 29 14.58 19.13 -11.53
C GLY A 29 13.12 18.88 -11.12
N PRO A 30 12.81 18.83 -9.80
CA PRO A 30 11.45 18.61 -9.29
C PRO A 30 10.48 19.71 -9.73
N ASP A 31 9.28 19.35 -10.15
CA ASP A 31 8.23 20.29 -10.61
C ASP A 31 8.66 21.18 -11.79
N HIS A 32 9.63 20.71 -12.60
CA HIS A 32 10.11 21.44 -13.79
C HIS A 32 9.51 20.90 -15.09
N TRP A 33 8.93 19.70 -15.10
CA TRP A 33 8.25 19.19 -16.30
C TRP A 33 7.13 20.14 -16.79
N PRO A 34 6.24 20.67 -15.93
CA PRO A 34 5.16 21.54 -16.37
C PRO A 34 5.64 22.87 -17.00
N LEU A 35 6.87 23.30 -16.67
CA LEU A 35 7.54 24.48 -17.27
C LEU A 35 8.10 24.18 -18.66
N HIS A 36 8.57 22.95 -18.89
CA HIS A 36 9.07 22.51 -20.20
C HIS A 36 7.95 22.05 -21.15
N ALA A 37 6.77 21.71 -20.63
CA ALA A 37 5.64 21.26 -21.45
C ALA A 37 5.27 22.25 -22.58
N GLU A 38 5.37 23.56 -22.33
CA GLU A 38 5.10 24.61 -23.32
C GLU A 38 6.07 24.57 -24.51
N SER A 39 7.35 24.21 -24.29
CA SER A 39 8.33 24.15 -25.38
C SER A 39 8.09 23.00 -26.36
N PHE A 40 7.34 21.98 -25.93
CA PHE A 40 6.88 20.86 -26.75
C PHE A 40 5.49 21.11 -27.38
N GLY A 41 4.88 22.27 -27.14
CA GLY A 41 3.57 22.64 -27.70
C GLY A 41 2.37 22.13 -26.91
N TRP A 42 2.57 21.68 -25.67
CA TRP A 42 1.47 21.34 -24.76
C TRP A 42 0.89 22.58 -24.10
N GLU A 43 -0.31 22.43 -23.53
CA GLU A 43 -0.90 23.49 -22.69
C GLU A 43 0.02 23.80 -21.51
N PRO A 44 0.10 25.06 -21.06
CA PRO A 44 0.80 25.43 -19.85
C PRO A 44 0.41 24.53 -18.68
N LEU A 45 1.40 24.10 -17.90
CA LEU A 45 1.21 23.27 -16.70
C LEU A 45 0.62 21.87 -16.97
N LYS A 46 0.92 21.27 -18.12
CA LYS A 46 0.46 19.91 -18.45
C LYS A 46 1.26 18.85 -17.71
N GLU A 47 0.59 18.12 -16.82
CA GLU A 47 1.17 16.95 -16.14
C GLU A 47 1.37 15.75 -17.07
N ALA A 48 2.40 14.94 -16.82
CA ALA A 48 2.75 13.77 -17.63
C ALA A 48 1.67 12.66 -17.58
N HIS A 49 0.70 12.76 -16.66
CA HIS A 49 -0.35 11.77 -16.40
C HIS A 49 0.19 10.34 -16.14
N SER A 50 1.46 10.24 -15.73
CA SER A 50 2.12 9.04 -15.28
C SER A 50 3.17 9.45 -14.27
N LEU A 51 2.93 9.11 -13.01
CA LEU A 51 3.82 9.46 -11.92
C LEU A 51 5.22 8.90 -12.15
N TRP A 52 5.33 7.70 -12.73
CA TRP A 52 6.62 7.08 -13.06
C TRP A 52 7.43 7.88 -14.07
N VAL A 53 6.78 8.32 -15.16
CA VAL A 53 7.44 9.07 -16.24
C VAL A 53 7.83 10.45 -15.75
N GLN A 54 6.95 11.12 -15.00
CA GLN A 54 7.21 12.42 -14.41
C GLN A 54 8.38 12.36 -13.43
N THR A 55 8.31 11.47 -12.44
CA THR A 55 9.40 11.30 -11.46
C THR A 55 10.72 10.96 -12.15
N ALA A 56 10.72 10.09 -13.16
CA ALA A 56 11.95 9.77 -13.90
C ALA A 56 12.52 10.98 -14.65
N THR A 57 11.67 11.79 -15.27
CA THR A 57 12.09 12.98 -16.03
C THR A 57 12.63 14.08 -15.12
N GLU A 58 12.02 14.26 -13.94
CA GLU A 58 12.38 15.32 -13.01
C GLU A 58 13.56 15.01 -12.11
N THR A 59 13.67 13.75 -11.66
CA THR A 59 14.67 13.34 -10.67
C THR A 59 15.75 12.41 -11.23
N GLY A 60 15.64 12.07 -12.51
CA GLY A 60 16.55 11.17 -13.20
C GLY A 60 16.50 9.73 -12.70
N ILE A 61 17.50 8.97 -13.12
CA ILE A 61 17.71 7.56 -12.74
C ILE A 61 17.81 7.35 -11.21
N PRO A 62 18.55 8.17 -10.43
CA PRO A 62 18.67 7.97 -8.99
C PRO A 62 17.33 8.11 -8.27
N GLY A 63 16.53 9.12 -8.62
CA GLY A 63 15.25 9.37 -7.97
C GLY A 63 14.23 8.29 -8.28
N ILE A 64 14.09 7.86 -9.54
CA ILE A 64 13.17 6.76 -9.89
C ILE A 64 13.59 5.42 -9.24
N ILE A 65 14.89 5.16 -9.11
CA ILE A 65 15.43 3.97 -8.43
C ILE A 65 15.09 4.01 -6.94
N MET A 66 15.32 5.14 -6.26
CA MET A 66 15.01 5.26 -4.84
C MET A 66 13.50 5.18 -4.59
N TYR A 67 12.71 5.86 -5.42
CA TYR A 67 11.26 5.91 -5.31
C TYR A 67 10.63 4.52 -5.53
N SER A 68 10.96 3.87 -6.66
CA SER A 68 10.47 2.52 -6.95
C SER A 68 11.05 1.50 -5.97
N GLY A 69 12.34 1.65 -5.64
CA GLY A 69 13.07 0.80 -4.71
C GLY A 69 12.46 0.78 -3.31
N PHE A 70 11.95 1.91 -2.83
CA PHE A 70 11.23 2.00 -1.56
C PHE A 70 10.03 1.04 -1.53
N TYR A 71 9.12 1.13 -2.50
CA TYR A 71 7.94 0.26 -2.55
C TYR A 71 8.31 -1.20 -2.83
N LEU A 72 9.24 -1.45 -3.76
CA LEU A 72 9.72 -2.79 -4.07
C LEU A 72 10.37 -3.45 -2.85
N SER A 73 11.13 -2.71 -2.05
CA SER A 73 11.75 -3.23 -0.83
C SER A 73 10.70 -3.70 0.18
N CYS A 74 9.60 -2.95 0.33
CA CYS A 74 8.48 -3.32 1.20
C CYS A 74 7.77 -4.59 0.68
N ILE A 75 7.49 -4.65 -0.62
CA ILE A 75 6.89 -5.84 -1.26
C ILE A 75 7.79 -7.08 -1.07
N ILE A 76 9.09 -6.95 -1.35
CA ILE A 76 10.06 -8.04 -1.19
C ILE A 76 10.15 -8.47 0.28
N GLY A 77 10.15 -7.53 1.21
CA GLY A 77 10.12 -7.80 2.65
C GLY A 77 8.89 -8.60 3.06
N CYS A 78 7.70 -8.15 2.65
CA CYS A 78 6.44 -8.83 2.91
C CYS A 78 6.43 -10.24 2.30
N TRP A 79 6.93 -10.38 1.07
CA TRP A 79 7.02 -11.65 0.37
C TRP A 79 7.99 -12.63 1.05
N LYS A 80 9.13 -12.15 1.53
CA LYS A 80 10.09 -12.95 2.31
C LYS A 80 9.47 -13.40 3.63
N MET A 81 8.74 -12.52 4.31
CA MET A 81 8.05 -12.87 5.55
C MET A 81 7.03 -13.98 5.31
N LEU A 82 6.21 -13.88 4.26
CA LEU A 82 5.23 -14.92 3.88
C LEU A 82 5.86 -16.29 3.61
N LYS A 83 7.12 -16.33 3.14
CA LYS A 83 7.86 -17.58 2.91
C LYS A 83 8.45 -18.20 4.16
N ILE A 84 8.70 -17.39 5.19
CA ILE A 84 9.33 -17.82 6.45
C ILE A 84 8.27 -18.08 7.52
N LEU A 85 7.07 -17.52 7.35
CA LEU A 85 5.97 -17.65 8.30
C LEU A 85 5.61 -19.13 8.49
N PRO A 86 5.70 -19.67 9.71
CA PRO A 86 5.36 -21.05 9.98
C PRO A 86 3.82 -21.24 9.97
N PRO A 87 3.32 -22.47 9.75
CA PRO A 87 1.88 -22.73 9.58
C PRO A 87 1.02 -22.42 10.80
N ASP A 88 1.64 -22.36 11.99
CA ASP A 88 1.04 -22.12 13.29
C ASP A 88 1.14 -20.65 13.74
N ALA A 89 1.81 -19.79 12.97
CA ALA A 89 1.85 -18.36 13.26
C ALA A 89 0.48 -17.71 13.14
N ASP A 90 0.27 -16.62 13.88
CA ASP A 90 -0.96 -15.85 13.82
C ASP A 90 -1.27 -15.43 12.36
N PRO A 91 -2.44 -15.82 11.81
CA PRO A 91 -2.84 -15.49 10.44
C PRO A 91 -2.78 -14.00 10.14
N TRP A 92 -2.95 -13.13 11.15
CA TRP A 92 -2.92 -11.68 11.02
C TRP A 92 -1.66 -11.18 10.29
N PHE A 93 -0.49 -11.73 10.60
CA PHE A 93 0.76 -11.30 9.97
C PHE A 93 0.83 -11.66 8.49
N GLY A 94 0.36 -12.86 8.15
CA GLY A 94 0.29 -13.33 6.77
C GLY A 94 -0.70 -12.51 5.94
N ASP A 95 -1.91 -12.31 6.46
CA ASP A 95 -2.96 -11.57 5.78
C ASP A 95 -2.57 -10.09 5.58
N SER A 96 -1.98 -9.46 6.61
CA SER A 96 -1.50 -8.07 6.53
C SER A 96 -0.44 -7.89 5.43
N CYS A 97 0.50 -8.84 5.30
CA CYS A 97 1.51 -8.80 4.23
C CYS A 97 0.89 -8.97 2.84
N ARG A 98 -0.07 -9.89 2.68
CA ARG A 98 -0.78 -10.09 1.41
C ARG A 98 -1.57 -8.85 1.00
N MET A 99 -2.28 -8.23 1.95
CA MET A 99 -3.02 -6.99 1.74
C MET A 99 -2.09 -5.85 1.31
N THR A 100 -0.94 -5.70 1.99
CA THR A 100 0.07 -4.69 1.66
C THR A 100 0.59 -4.89 0.24
N ILE A 101 0.97 -6.13 -0.13
CA ILE A 101 1.46 -6.45 -1.47
C ILE A 101 0.40 -6.12 -2.52
N ALA A 102 -0.85 -6.55 -2.31
CA ALA A 102 -1.94 -6.29 -3.24
C ALA A 102 -2.19 -4.78 -3.42
N ALA A 103 -2.17 -4.02 -2.33
CA ALA A 103 -2.35 -2.57 -2.35
C ALA A 103 -1.20 -1.84 -3.08
N LEU A 104 0.07 -2.19 -2.80
CA LEU A 104 1.23 -1.57 -3.45
C LEU A 104 1.35 -1.93 -4.93
N VAL A 105 1.03 -3.17 -5.31
CA VAL A 105 1.00 -3.57 -6.72
C VAL A 105 -0.13 -2.86 -7.46
N GLY A 106 -1.32 -2.78 -6.85
CA GLY A 106 -2.45 -2.04 -7.40
C GLY A 106 -2.14 -0.55 -7.57
N PHE A 107 -1.47 0.06 -6.58
CA PHE A 107 -0.95 1.42 -6.68
C PHE A 107 0.04 1.55 -7.85
N GLY A 108 1.01 0.65 -7.97
CA GLY A 108 2.03 0.78 -9.02
C GLY A 108 1.47 0.69 -10.44
N VAL A 109 0.45 -0.13 -10.66
CA VAL A 109 -0.28 -0.18 -11.93
C VAL A 109 -1.11 1.09 -12.15
N SER A 110 -1.78 1.57 -11.11
CA SER A 110 -2.63 2.77 -11.19
C SER A 110 -1.81 4.05 -11.42
N ALA A 111 -0.62 4.13 -10.82
CA ALA A 111 0.34 5.23 -10.95
C ALA A 111 0.82 5.47 -12.39
N GLN A 112 0.61 4.50 -13.30
CA GLN A 112 0.88 4.70 -14.72
C GLN A 112 -0.10 5.68 -15.40
N PHE A 113 -1.29 5.86 -14.83
CA PHE A 113 -2.37 6.66 -15.41
C PHE A 113 -2.70 7.93 -14.61
N VAL A 114 -2.02 8.14 -13.49
CA VAL A 114 -2.22 9.28 -12.61
C VAL A 114 -0.89 9.91 -12.25
N SER A 115 -0.83 11.24 -12.27
CA SER A 115 0.28 12.07 -11.78
C SER A 115 -0.27 12.88 -10.60
N LEU A 116 -0.20 12.29 -9.40
CA LEU A 116 -0.54 12.96 -8.15
C LEU A 116 0.71 12.99 -7.26
N GLU A 117 1.36 14.14 -7.19
CA GLU A 117 2.64 14.31 -6.50
C GLU A 117 2.53 14.17 -4.97
N ALA A 118 1.34 14.36 -4.41
CA ALA A 118 1.08 14.36 -2.96
C ALA A 118 0.25 13.15 -2.48
N LEU A 119 0.37 11.98 -3.12
CA LEU A 119 -0.39 10.80 -2.67
C LEU A 119 0.28 10.18 -1.43
N GLU A 120 -0.21 10.54 -0.23
CA GLU A 120 0.30 10.04 1.06
C GLU A 120 -0.08 8.57 1.34
N VAL A 121 -1.21 8.13 0.80
CA VAL A 121 -1.80 6.78 1.00
C VAL A 121 -0.83 5.61 0.74
N PRO A 122 -0.07 5.55 -0.37
CA PRO A 122 0.88 4.47 -0.62
C PRO A 122 2.03 4.45 0.40
N TYR A 123 2.44 5.59 0.95
CA TYR A 123 3.45 5.65 2.01
C TYR A 123 2.92 5.04 3.32
N TYR A 124 1.67 5.34 3.69
CA TYR A 124 1.04 4.72 4.86
C TYR A 124 0.89 3.21 4.68
N THR A 125 0.55 2.76 3.47
CA THR A 125 0.45 1.33 3.14
C THR A 125 1.80 0.65 3.30
N ALA A 126 2.88 1.25 2.77
CA ALA A 126 4.24 0.73 2.92
C ALA A 126 4.69 0.70 4.40
N LEU A 127 4.31 1.72 5.19
CA LEU A 127 4.60 1.80 6.62
C LEU A 127 3.91 0.68 7.40
N LEU A 128 2.65 0.37 7.10
CA LEU A 128 1.92 -0.75 7.73
C LEU A 128 2.60 -2.10 7.44
N GLY A 129 3.00 -2.32 6.18
CA GLY A 129 3.74 -3.53 5.80
C GLY A 129 5.08 -3.65 6.51
N ALA A 130 5.89 -2.59 6.49
CA ALA A 130 7.18 -2.56 7.18
C ALA A 130 7.03 -2.72 8.71
N GLY A 131 6.00 -2.11 9.29
CA GLY A 131 5.64 -2.25 10.70
C GLY A 131 5.31 -3.70 11.06
N GLY A 132 4.51 -4.38 10.23
CA GLY A 132 4.19 -5.80 10.40
C GLY A 132 5.44 -6.69 10.42
N ILE A 133 6.37 -6.44 9.49
CA ILE A 133 7.65 -7.16 9.42
C ILE A 133 8.49 -6.92 10.68
N MET A 134 8.62 -5.66 11.10
CA MET A 134 9.42 -5.30 12.29
C MET A 134 8.84 -5.89 13.58
N ILE A 135 7.51 -5.83 13.75
CA ILE A 135 6.84 -6.38 14.92
C ILE A 135 7.02 -7.88 14.97
N TYR A 136 6.79 -8.58 13.85
CA TYR A 136 6.96 -10.03 13.78
C TYR A 136 8.41 -10.45 14.09
N GLY A 137 9.40 -9.73 13.54
CA GLY A 137 10.81 -9.96 13.85
C GLY A 137 11.11 -9.87 15.35
N ARG A 138 10.57 -8.84 16.03
CA ARG A 138 10.74 -8.67 17.49
C ARG A 138 10.02 -9.72 18.32
N VAL A 139 8.79 -10.10 17.94
CA VAL A 139 8.03 -11.15 18.65
C VAL A 139 8.78 -12.47 18.58
N ARG A 140 9.35 -12.80 17.41
CA ARG A 140 10.17 -14.01 17.23
C ARG A 140 11.44 -14.00 18.08
N GLU A 141 12.11 -12.84 18.20
CA GLU A 141 13.32 -12.71 19.04
C GLU A 141 13.03 -12.78 20.54
N GLN A 142 11.88 -12.26 20.98
CA GLN A 142 11.48 -12.21 22.41
C GLN A 142 10.86 -13.52 22.92
N CYS A 143 10.36 -14.38 22.04
CA CYS A 143 9.95 -15.75 22.36
C CYS A 143 10.94 -16.78 21.81
N PRO A 144 12.18 -16.87 22.33
CA PRO A 144 13.05 -17.99 22.02
C PRO A 144 12.45 -19.23 22.71
N VAL A 145 11.84 -20.11 21.92
CA VAL A 145 11.33 -21.43 22.32
C VAL A 145 10.08 -21.40 23.20
N ALA A 146 8.91 -21.32 22.55
CA ALA A 146 7.66 -21.87 23.09
C ALA A 146 7.22 -23.11 22.27
N GLU A 147 8.16 -23.81 21.64
CA GLU A 147 7.87 -25.00 20.83
C GLU A 147 7.62 -26.26 21.67
N GLU A 148 7.75 -26.19 23.00
CA GLU A 148 7.56 -27.34 23.91
C GLU A 148 6.31 -27.25 24.82
N LEU A 149 5.55 -26.13 24.85
CA LEU A 149 4.50 -25.95 25.88
C LEU A 149 3.14 -25.38 25.41
N LEU A 150 2.78 -25.45 24.13
CA LEU A 150 1.41 -25.15 23.72
C LEU A 150 0.68 -26.45 23.33
N PRO A 151 -0.17 -27.03 24.22
CA PRO A 151 -1.15 -27.99 23.74
C PRO A 151 -1.98 -27.29 22.66
N ALA A 152 -2.12 -27.94 21.50
CA ALA A 152 -2.83 -27.49 20.32
C ALA A 152 -3.90 -26.44 20.65
N ARG A 153 -3.60 -25.16 20.37
CA ARG A 153 -4.52 -24.03 20.54
C ARG A 153 -5.66 -24.20 19.53
N THR A 154 -6.59 -25.07 19.90
CA THR A 154 -7.90 -25.25 19.32
C THR A 154 -8.84 -24.31 20.07
N SER A 155 -8.66 -23.01 19.90
CA SER A 155 -9.71 -22.06 20.25
C SER A 155 -9.81 -21.06 19.11
N ASP A 156 -10.80 -21.28 18.27
CA ASP A 156 -11.30 -20.29 17.34
C ASP A 156 -11.73 -19.09 18.20
N TRP A 157 -11.11 -17.93 18.00
CA TRP A 157 -11.45 -16.71 18.74
C TRP A 157 -12.91 -16.26 18.49
N ARG A 158 -13.58 -16.85 17.50
CA ARG A 158 -15.02 -16.68 17.26
C ARG A 158 -15.91 -17.39 18.29
N ASP A 159 -15.39 -18.39 19.01
CA ASP A 159 -16.18 -19.16 19.97
C ASP A 159 -16.41 -18.42 21.31
N GLU A 160 -15.68 -17.34 21.58
CA GLU A 160 -15.76 -16.60 22.86
C GLU A 160 -16.86 -15.52 22.88
N THR A 161 -17.60 -15.29 21.78
CA THR A 161 -18.60 -14.20 21.74
C THR A 161 -20.07 -14.63 21.84
N HIS A 162 -20.36 -15.93 22.01
CA HIS A 162 -21.75 -16.39 22.00
C HIS A 162 -22.21 -17.24 23.20
N SER A 163 -21.34 -17.57 24.16
CA SER A 163 -21.72 -18.46 25.27
C SER A 163 -21.84 -17.79 26.65
N GLU A 164 -21.22 -16.62 26.88
CA GLU A 164 -21.27 -15.97 28.21
C GLU A 164 -22.54 -15.14 28.48
N VAL A 165 -23.31 -14.77 27.47
CA VAL A 165 -24.53 -13.95 27.65
C VAL A 165 -25.76 -14.80 28.06
N LEU A 166 -25.72 -16.13 27.90
CA LEU A 166 -26.90 -16.99 28.10
C LEU A 166 -26.96 -17.73 29.45
N ASN A 167 -26.02 -17.51 30.38
CA ASN A 167 -25.97 -18.28 31.62
C ASN A 167 -25.73 -17.45 32.89
N GLN A 168 -26.29 -16.24 32.96
CA GLN A 168 -26.44 -15.49 34.22
C GLN A 168 -27.81 -15.80 34.83
N PRO A 169 -27.90 -16.51 35.98
CA PRO A 169 -29.16 -16.69 36.67
C PRO A 169 -29.52 -15.42 37.44
N GLY A 170 -30.58 -14.74 37.00
CA GLY A 170 -31.42 -13.87 37.83
C GLY A 170 -30.83 -12.54 38.27
N PHE A 171 -31.08 -11.49 37.48
CA PHE A 171 -31.27 -10.15 38.04
C PHE A 171 -32.59 -9.59 37.50
N GLY A 172 -33.61 -9.59 38.37
CA GLY A 172 -34.96 -9.16 38.04
C GLY A 172 -34.99 -7.67 37.71
N PHE A 173 -35.58 -7.34 36.56
CA PHE A 173 -36.12 -6.01 36.29
C PHE A 173 -37.61 -6.18 35.99
N GLY A 174 -38.42 -5.49 36.80
CA GLY A 174 -39.86 -5.62 36.84
C GLY A 174 -40.56 -5.19 35.56
N ASP A 175 -41.78 -5.71 35.43
CA ASP A 175 -42.73 -5.43 34.36
C ASP A 175 -42.96 -3.93 34.16
N GLY A 176 -42.40 -3.39 33.08
CA GLY A 176 -42.76 -2.10 32.53
C GLY A 176 -43.29 -2.29 31.11
N GLN A 177 -44.60 -2.50 30.98
CA GLN A 177 -45.30 -2.52 29.69
C GLN A 177 -45.06 -1.21 28.93
N VAL A 178 -44.42 -1.28 27.77
CA VAL A 178 -44.44 -0.22 26.75
C VAL A 178 -45.56 -0.55 25.77
N THR A 179 -46.70 0.12 25.94
CA THR A 179 -47.80 0.10 24.97
C THR A 179 -47.45 1.06 23.84
N ILE A 180 -47.21 0.53 22.63
CA ILE A 180 -47.18 1.33 21.40
C ILE A 180 -48.62 1.47 20.92
N LEU A 181 -49.17 2.69 21.03
CA LEU A 181 -50.42 3.07 20.40
C LEU A 181 -50.17 3.30 18.90
N ASN A 182 -51.00 2.66 18.07
CA ASN A 182 -51.21 2.99 16.65
C ASN A 182 -51.79 4.40 16.50
#